data_AF-A0A8C0U5R7-F1
#
_entry.id   AF-A0A8C0U5R7-F1
#
_cell.length_a   1.000
_cell.length_b   1.000
_cell.length_c   1.000
_cell.angle_alpha   90.00
_cell.angle_beta   90.00
_cell.angle_gamma   90.00
#
_symmetry.space_group_name_H-M   'P 1'
#
loop_
_entity.id
_entity.type
_entity.pdbx_description
1 polymer ?
#
loop_
_entity_poly.entity_id
_entity_poly.type
_entity_poly.pdbx_seq_one_letter_code
_entity_poly.pdbx_strand_id
1 'polypeptide(L)'
;PESSLLPASRPSPSISLLPPSLLDLYLSTTPNITCVATNLKSPEPKFTWSRSSGGALGVATSDPAQKLPNGFYEVQSHLGICAEDWNSGDTFTCTVTAEELGPTAMVGTIRKDTGQ
;
A
#
# COMPACT_ATOMS: atom_id res chain seq x y z
N PRO A 1 -12.20 3.85 38.41
CA PRO A 1 -11.47 4.41 37.25
C PRO A 1 -10.51 3.35 36.70
N GLU A 2 -11.09 2.30 36.11
CA GLU A 2 -10.32 1.22 35.47
C GLU A 2 -10.16 1.59 34.00
N SER A 3 -9.02 2.18 33.67
CA SER A 3 -8.64 2.44 32.29
C SER A 3 -8.28 1.11 31.65
N SER A 4 -9.16 0.64 30.78
CA SER A 4 -9.07 -0.61 30.03
C SER A 4 -7.79 -0.65 29.19
N LEU A 5 -6.75 -1.27 29.72
CA LEU A 5 -5.57 -1.61 28.94
C LEU A 5 -5.93 -2.82 28.06
N LEU A 6 -6.32 -2.51 26.83
CA LEU A 6 -6.44 -3.50 25.75
C LEU A 6 -5.12 -4.28 25.66
N PRO A 7 -5.14 -5.62 25.49
CA PRO A 7 -3.91 -6.35 25.23
C PRO A 7 -3.28 -5.75 23.98
N ALA A 8 -1.98 -5.45 24.02
CA ALA A 8 -1.24 -5.05 22.83
C ALA A 8 -1.45 -6.15 21.77
N SER A 9 -2.36 -5.89 20.82
CA SER A 9 -2.69 -6.78 19.73
C SER A 9 -1.36 -7.17 19.09
N ARG A 10 -1.08 -8.49 19.04
CA ARG A 10 0.13 -9.00 18.39
C ARG A 10 0.28 -8.29 17.05
N PRO A 11 1.42 -7.62 16.79
CA PRO A 11 1.63 -6.93 15.53
C PRO A 11 1.50 -7.94 14.39
N SER A 12 0.37 -7.88 13.69
CA SER A 12 0.08 -8.67 12.51
C SER A 12 0.48 -7.86 11.29
N PRO A 13 1.05 -8.50 10.27
CA PRO A 13 1.39 -7.82 9.04
C PRO A 13 0.14 -7.10 8.51
N SER A 14 0.27 -5.81 8.24
CA SER A 14 -0.84 -4.94 7.80
C SER A 14 -0.38 -4.05 6.65
N ILE A 15 -1.25 -3.87 5.65
CA ILE A 15 -0.96 -2.98 4.52
C ILE A 15 -1.89 -1.78 4.55
N SER A 16 -1.36 -0.64 4.14
CA SER A 16 -2.09 0.63 4.02
C SER A 16 -1.77 1.24 2.67
N LEU A 17 -2.80 1.58 1.90
CA LEU A 17 -2.62 2.28 0.64
C LEU A 17 -2.88 3.77 0.87
N LEU A 18 -1.95 4.59 0.40
CA LEU A 18 -2.01 6.03 0.46
C LEU A 18 -2.31 6.57 -0.94
N PRO A 19 -3.28 7.50 -1.07
CA PRO A 19 -3.59 8.11 -2.35
C PRO A 19 -2.41 8.95 -2.82
N PRO A 20 -2.29 9.19 -4.13
CA PRO A 20 -1.35 10.17 -4.64
C PRO A 20 -1.59 11.54 -4.02
N SER A 21 -0.50 12.24 -3.76
CA SER A 21 -0.53 13.60 -3.23
C SER A 21 -1.38 14.48 -4.13
N LEU A 22 -2.31 15.26 -3.55
CA LEU A 22 -3.15 16.21 -4.30
C LEU A 22 -2.29 17.22 -5.09
N LEU A 23 -1.14 17.58 -4.54
CA LEU A 23 -0.18 18.45 -5.20
C LEU A 23 0.42 17.78 -6.45
N ASP A 24 0.75 16.49 -6.40
CA ASP A 24 1.18 15.73 -7.58
C ASP A 24 0.06 15.56 -8.60
N LEU A 25 -1.17 15.32 -8.16
CA LEU A 25 -2.31 15.28 -9.08
C LEU A 25 -2.56 16.62 -9.78
N TYR A 26 -2.21 17.72 -9.14
CA TYR A 26 -2.43 19.08 -9.65
C TYR A 26 -1.25 19.62 -10.46
N LEU A 27 -0.02 19.28 -10.08
CA LEU A 27 1.22 19.79 -10.67
C LEU A 27 1.93 18.77 -11.59
N SER A 28 1.82 17.47 -11.30
CA SER A 28 2.44 16.38 -12.06
C SER A 28 1.42 15.64 -12.92
N THR A 29 1.83 15.23 -14.13
CA THR A 29 0.99 14.41 -15.01
C THR A 29 0.94 12.93 -14.58
N THR A 30 1.84 12.51 -13.68
CA THR A 30 2.03 11.11 -13.26
C THR A 30 1.98 10.96 -11.74
N PRO A 31 0.78 10.98 -11.13
CA PRO A 31 0.59 10.68 -9.72
C PRO A 31 1.06 9.26 -9.34
N ASN A 32 1.47 9.09 -8.10
CA ASN A 32 1.94 7.81 -7.56
C ASN A 32 1.09 7.35 -6.36
N ILE A 33 0.60 6.11 -6.40
CA ILE A 33 -0.01 5.45 -5.22
C ILE A 33 1.08 4.79 -4.40
N THR A 34 1.05 4.98 -3.08
CA THR A 34 1.99 4.32 -2.16
C THR A 34 1.29 3.21 -1.40
N CYS A 35 1.82 1.99 -1.44
CA CYS A 35 1.37 0.84 -0.64
C CYS A 35 2.40 0.57 0.46
N VAL A 36 2.02 0.81 1.69
CA VAL A 36 2.87 0.65 2.89
C VAL A 36 2.54 -0.70 3.52
N ALA A 37 3.47 -1.65 3.48
CA ALA A 37 3.37 -2.91 4.19
C ALA A 37 4.17 -2.82 5.50
N THR A 38 3.51 -3.01 6.63
CA THR A 38 4.10 -2.90 7.97
C THR A 38 3.98 -4.21 8.73
N ASN A 39 4.74 -4.34 9.82
CA ASN A 39 4.70 -5.51 10.70
C ASN A 39 5.08 -6.82 9.98
N LEU A 40 5.99 -6.74 9.01
CA LEU A 40 6.54 -7.88 8.30
C LEU A 40 7.71 -8.49 9.07
N LYS A 41 7.87 -9.81 9.02
CA LYS A 41 9.03 -10.54 9.56
C LYS A 41 10.12 -10.70 8.51
N SER A 42 9.73 -10.67 7.25
CA SER A 42 10.60 -10.83 6.09
C SER A 42 10.94 -9.44 5.53
N PRO A 43 12.22 -9.17 5.23
CA PRO A 43 12.62 -7.89 4.66
C PRO A 43 12.16 -7.73 3.21
N GLU A 44 11.90 -8.82 2.47
CA GLU A 44 11.65 -8.78 1.03
C GLU A 44 10.27 -9.34 0.67
N PRO A 45 9.17 -8.60 0.96
CA PRO A 45 7.86 -8.95 0.47
C PRO A 45 7.76 -8.68 -1.05
N LYS A 46 6.93 -9.45 -1.74
CA LYS A 46 6.61 -9.27 -3.15
C LYS A 46 5.34 -8.45 -3.31
N PHE A 47 5.47 -7.28 -3.92
CA PHE A 47 4.35 -6.41 -4.28
C PHE A 47 3.84 -6.72 -5.68
N THR A 48 2.53 -6.87 -5.80
CA THR A 48 1.84 -7.07 -7.08
C THR A 48 0.74 -6.04 -7.18
N TRP A 49 0.70 -5.31 -8.29
CA TRP A 49 -0.30 -4.29 -8.53
C TRP A 49 -1.30 -4.77 -9.58
N SER A 50 -2.55 -4.36 -9.43
CA SER A 50 -3.63 -4.62 -10.37
C SER A 50 -4.60 -3.45 -10.40
N ARG A 51 -5.32 -3.25 -11.50
CA ARG A 51 -6.36 -2.22 -11.60
C ARG A 51 -7.66 -2.77 -12.15
N SER A 52 -8.79 -2.18 -11.76
CA SER A 52 -10.12 -2.62 -12.22
C SER A 52 -10.31 -2.47 -13.73
N SER A 53 -9.74 -1.44 -14.33
CA SER A 53 -9.81 -1.20 -15.78
C SER A 53 -9.05 -2.22 -16.63
N GLY A 54 -8.18 -3.06 -16.03
CA GLY A 54 -7.45 -4.11 -16.73
C GLY A 54 -6.37 -3.64 -17.72
N GLY A 55 -6.09 -2.34 -17.82
CA GLY A 55 -5.04 -1.83 -18.70
C GLY A 55 -3.62 -1.94 -18.10
N ALA A 56 -2.61 -1.49 -18.86
CA ALA A 56 -1.22 -1.47 -18.39
C ALA A 56 -1.04 -0.55 -17.16
N LEU A 57 -0.44 -1.08 -16.10
CA LEU A 57 -0.03 -0.27 -14.96
C LEU A 57 1.27 0.47 -15.30
N GLY A 58 1.50 1.61 -14.65
CA GLY A 58 2.80 2.26 -14.73
C GLY A 58 3.88 1.48 -14.01
N VAL A 59 5.09 2.05 -13.97
CA VAL A 59 6.22 1.42 -13.29
C VAL A 59 5.95 1.39 -11.79
N ALA A 60 5.94 0.19 -11.23
CA ALA A 60 5.95 -0.01 -9.79
C ALA A 60 7.39 -0.08 -9.30
N THR A 61 7.69 0.68 -8.25
CA THR A 61 8.98 0.67 -7.54
C THR A 61 8.74 0.29 -6.10
N SER A 62 9.76 -0.21 -5.42
CA SER A 62 9.69 -0.57 -4.01
C SER A 62 10.93 -0.07 -3.29
N ASP A 63 10.71 0.52 -2.12
CA ASP A 63 11.76 0.95 -1.22
C ASP A 63 12.45 -0.22 -0.55
N PRO A 64 13.70 -0.03 -0.07
CA PRO A 64 14.36 -1.01 0.75
C PRO A 64 13.60 -1.25 2.06
N ALA A 65 13.75 -2.46 2.59
CA ALA A 65 13.12 -2.84 3.84
C ALA A 65 13.62 -2.00 5.03
N GLN A 66 12.72 -1.26 5.65
CA GLN A 66 13.00 -0.49 6.85
C GLN A 66 12.74 -1.34 8.08
N LYS A 67 13.75 -1.50 8.93
CA LYS A 67 13.59 -2.18 10.22
C LYS A 67 12.98 -1.22 11.24
N LEU A 68 11.78 -1.53 11.68
CA LEU A 68 11.04 -0.78 12.68
C LEU A 68 11.56 -1.09 14.11
N PRO A 69 11.40 -0.15 15.07
CA PRO A 69 11.86 -0.32 16.45
C PRO A 69 11.15 -1.43 17.21
N ASN A 70 9.98 -1.88 16.74
CA ASN A 70 9.25 -3.05 17.25
C ASN A 70 9.89 -4.38 16.80
N GLY A 71 10.94 -4.37 15.97
CA GLY A 71 11.64 -5.55 15.47
C GLY A 71 11.08 -6.13 14.17
N PHE A 72 10.06 -5.52 13.59
CA PHE A 72 9.48 -5.89 12.31
C PHE A 72 10.06 -5.06 11.15
N TYR A 73 9.72 -5.42 9.92
CA TYR A 73 10.05 -4.70 8.71
C TYR A 73 8.84 -3.94 8.18
N GLU A 74 9.14 -2.82 7.56
CA GLU A 74 8.24 -1.96 6.82
C GLU A 74 8.80 -1.79 5.41
N VAL A 75 7.96 -1.99 4.41
CA VAL A 75 8.35 -1.84 3.00
C VAL A 75 7.27 -1.05 2.28
N GLN A 76 7.68 -0.07 1.48
CA GLN A 76 6.77 0.78 0.72
C GLN A 76 6.92 0.48 -0.76
N SER A 77 5.80 0.41 -1.48
CA SER A 77 5.80 0.29 -2.93
C SER A 77 5.07 1.46 -3.56
N HIS A 78 5.71 2.07 -4.55
CA HIS A 78 5.24 3.23 -5.27
C HIS A 78 4.82 2.82 -6.68
N LEU A 79 3.53 2.87 -6.96
CA LEU A 79 2.98 2.64 -8.30
C LEU A 79 2.72 3.99 -8.98
N GLY A 80 3.40 4.25 -10.09
CA GLY A 80 3.05 5.36 -10.98
C GLY A 80 1.76 5.05 -11.75
N ILE A 81 0.81 5.99 -11.77
CA ILE A 81 -0.45 5.87 -12.50
C ILE A 81 -0.71 7.14 -13.32
N CYS A 82 -1.60 7.04 -14.30
CA CYS A 82 -2.07 8.23 -15.01
C CYS A 82 -3.08 8.99 -14.16
N ALA A 83 -2.97 10.32 -14.13
CA ALA A 83 -3.92 11.17 -13.43
C ALA A 83 -5.34 10.99 -13.96
N GLU A 84 -5.50 10.74 -15.25
CA GLU A 84 -6.78 10.49 -15.91
C GLU A 84 -7.48 9.23 -15.37
N ASP A 85 -6.76 8.11 -15.27
CA ASP A 85 -7.29 6.84 -14.71
C ASP A 85 -7.72 7.03 -13.25
N TRP A 86 -6.88 7.69 -12.45
CA TRP A 86 -7.22 8.02 -11.06
C TRP A 86 -8.45 8.93 -10.98
N ASN A 87 -8.49 9.99 -11.79
CA ASN A 87 -9.56 10.98 -11.77
C ASN A 87 -10.88 10.39 -12.27
N SER A 88 -10.82 9.44 -13.19
CA SER A 88 -11.96 8.64 -13.64
C SER A 88 -12.54 7.72 -12.55
N GLY A 89 -11.86 7.56 -11.41
CA GLY A 89 -12.31 6.70 -10.31
C GLY A 89 -11.87 5.25 -10.45
N ASP A 90 -10.81 4.97 -11.20
CA ASP A 90 -10.29 3.59 -11.31
C ASP A 90 -9.81 3.08 -9.95
N THR A 91 -10.01 1.80 -9.69
CA THR A 91 -9.63 1.15 -8.44
C THR A 91 -8.33 0.39 -8.62
N PHE A 92 -7.35 0.72 -7.80
CA PHE A 92 -6.04 0.12 -7.77
C PHE A 92 -5.92 -0.82 -6.57
N THR A 93 -5.36 -1.99 -6.82
CA THR A 93 -5.21 -3.06 -5.85
C THR A 93 -3.73 -3.38 -5.68
N CYS A 94 -3.24 -3.29 -4.46
CA CYS A 94 -1.93 -3.74 -4.05
C CYS A 94 -2.07 -5.09 -3.33
N THR A 95 -1.38 -6.09 -3.84
CA THR A 95 -1.29 -7.43 -3.25
C THR A 95 0.14 -7.66 -2.78
N VAL A 96 0.30 -7.93 -1.49
CA VAL A 96 1.59 -8.18 -0.86
C VAL A 96 1.67 -9.63 -0.43
N THR A 97 2.68 -10.35 -0.93
CA THR A 97 2.98 -11.72 -0.54
C THR A 97 4.34 -11.78 0.14
N ALA A 98 4.42 -12.52 1.23
CA ALA A 98 5.64 -12.70 2.02
C ALA A 98 5.68 -14.14 2.54
N GLU A 99 6.88 -14.67 2.78
CA GLU A 99 7.06 -16.06 3.21
C GLU A 99 6.29 -16.37 4.51
N GLU A 100 6.25 -15.39 5.42
CA GLU A 100 5.52 -15.47 6.69
C GLU A 100 3.99 -15.55 6.57
N LEU A 101 3.42 -15.10 5.44
CA LEU A 101 1.98 -15.15 5.17
C LEU A 101 1.57 -16.49 4.55
N GLY A 102 2.54 -17.27 4.05
CA GLY A 102 2.30 -18.55 3.38
C GLY A 102 1.35 -18.41 2.17
N PRO A 103 0.25 -19.18 2.09
CA PRO A 103 -0.72 -19.08 1.00
C PRO A 103 -1.61 -17.82 1.08
N THR A 104 -1.50 -17.05 2.16
CA THR A 104 -2.29 -15.83 2.35
C THR A 104 -1.55 -14.65 1.73
N ALA A 105 -2.29 -13.80 1.01
CA ALA A 105 -1.77 -12.54 0.50
C ALA A 105 -2.54 -11.40 1.16
N MET A 106 -1.83 -10.33 1.49
CA MET A 106 -2.47 -9.12 1.98
C MET A 106 -2.92 -8.31 0.78
N VAL A 107 -4.20 -7.97 0.71
CA VAL A 107 -4.77 -7.26 -0.43
C VAL A 107 -5.40 -5.97 0.08
N GLY A 108 -5.00 -4.86 -0.53
CA GLY A 108 -5.50 -3.54 -0.19
C GLY A 108 -5.89 -2.81 -1.46
N THR A 109 -7.01 -2.12 -1.40
CA THR A 109 -7.58 -1.41 -2.55
C THR A 109 -7.68 0.07 -2.24
N ILE A 110 -7.44 0.88 -3.27
CA ILE A 110 -7.57 2.32 -3.19
C ILE A 110 -8.15 2.84 -4.49
N ARG A 111 -8.96 3.88 -4.37
CA ARG A 111 -9.56 4.61 -5.47
C ARG A 111 -9.56 6.08 -5.08
N LYS A 112 -9.80 6.97 -6.05
CA LYS A 112 -10.04 8.37 -5.73
C LYS A 112 -11.19 8.47 -4.73
N ASP A 113 -10.89 8.99 -3.54
CA ASP A 113 -11.92 9.41 -2.59
C ASP A 113 -12.62 10.60 -3.26
N THR A 114 -13.73 10.32 -3.94
CA THR A 114 -14.68 11.35 -4.32
C THR A 114 -15.30 11.85 -3.02
N GLY A 115 -14.58 12.77 -2.38
CA GLY A 115 -14.93 13.32 -1.09
C GLY A 115 -16.39 13.76 -1.06
N GLN A 116 -17.03 13.41 0.06
CA GLN A 116 -18.29 13.97 0.52
C GLN A 116 -18.13 15.45 0.89
#